data_AF-A0A151AM63-F1
#
_entry.id   AF-A0A151AM63-F1
#
_cell.length_a   1.000
_cell.length_b   1.000
_cell.length_c   1.000
_cell.angle_alpha   90.00
_cell.angle_beta   90.00
_cell.angle_gamma   90.00
#
_symmetry.space_group_name_H-M   'P 1'
#
loop_
_entity.id
_entity.type
_entity.pdbx_description
1 polymer ?
#
loop_
_entity_poly.entity_id
_entity_poly.type
_entity_poly.pdbx_seq_one_letter_code
_entity_poly.pdbx_strand_id
1 'polypeptide(L)'
;MKTTMRAILINLNDKQKSIIDNMMLVFCTAIRFSFKRLLEGEIKKGELEKIVAHKYNLNIRQAKDAVESARQTIVSQRELLKENRDNYKKKVNVIEKQLKNDKLSQNKRNALKSKLDKRKRRLAYFQKHIDNKTILPITFGTKKMFIKRCKGLISNEEWKNCRNNRLYSRGDKTKKGNPNLRVVINSGMSFLEISILEKTKL
;
A
#
# COMPACT_ATOMS: atom_id res chain seq x y z
N MET A 1 -7.04 -15.79 18.60
CA MET A 1 -7.85 -14.56 18.47
C MET A 1 -6.96 -13.43 17.94
N LYS A 2 -7.38 -12.71 16.88
CA LYS A 2 -6.64 -11.53 16.37
C LYS A 2 -7.21 -10.28 17.02
N THR A 3 -6.48 -9.69 17.97
CA THR A 3 -6.88 -8.44 18.61
C THR A 3 -6.32 -7.25 17.83
N THR A 4 -7.16 -6.25 17.56
CA THR A 4 -6.72 -4.97 16.97
C THR A 4 -7.09 -3.86 17.93
N MET A 5 -6.10 -3.07 18.35
CA MET A 5 -6.31 -1.90 19.20
C MET A 5 -5.96 -0.66 18.41
N ARG A 6 -6.81 0.36 18.49
CA ARG A 6 -6.54 1.70 17.96
C ARG A 6 -6.16 2.58 19.14
N ALA A 7 -5.08 3.34 18.98
CA ALA A 7 -4.58 4.24 19.99
C ALA A 7 -4.16 5.56 19.33
N ILE A 8 -4.09 6.61 20.14
CA ILE A 8 -3.62 7.93 19.75
C ILE A 8 -2.39 8.24 20.60
N LEU A 9 -1.34 8.75 19.96
CA LEU A 9 -0.18 9.31 20.67
C LEU A 9 -0.54 10.72 21.12
N ILE A 10 -0.57 10.91 22.44
CA ILE A 10 -0.78 12.20 23.09
C ILE A 10 0.54 12.70 23.67
N ASN A 11 0.62 14.00 23.97
CA ASN A 11 1.78 14.62 24.65
C ASN A 11 3.12 14.47 23.89
N LEU A 12 3.10 14.48 22.56
CA LEU A 12 4.30 14.50 21.73
C LEU A 12 4.92 15.90 21.76
N ASN A 13 6.19 15.99 22.16
CA ASN A 13 6.96 17.22 21.97
C ASN A 13 7.46 17.34 20.51
N ASP A 14 7.91 18.53 20.12
CA ASP A 14 8.32 18.82 18.73
C ASP A 14 9.48 17.93 18.25
N LYS A 15 10.43 17.62 19.15
CA LYS A 15 11.55 16.72 18.85
C LYS A 15 11.05 15.31 18.53
N GLN A 16 10.17 14.75 19.37
CA GLN A 16 9.59 13.42 19.16
C GLN A 16 8.77 13.37 17.88
N LYS A 17 7.96 14.40 17.63
CA LYS A 17 7.18 14.52 16.39
C LYS A 17 8.08 14.52 15.16
N SER A 18 9.13 15.35 15.15
CA SER A 18 10.09 15.41 14.04
C SER A 18 10.81 14.08 13.82
N ILE A 19 11.15 13.35 14.88
CA ILE A 19 11.75 12.01 14.78
C ILE A 19 10.78 11.04 14.10
N ILE A 20 9.53 10.99 14.56
CA ILE A 20 8.50 10.10 14.00
C ILE A 20 8.23 10.44 12.53
N ASP A 21 8.09 11.72 12.19
CA ASP A 21 7.87 12.19 10.82
C ASP A 21 9.02 11.78 9.89
N ASN A 22 10.27 11.94 10.34
CA ASN A 22 11.43 11.50 9.58
C ASN A 22 11.47 9.97 9.43
N MET A 23 11.17 9.22 10.49
CA MET A 23 11.09 7.76 10.42
C MET A 23 10.04 7.29 9.40
N MET A 24 8.85 7.91 9.40
CA MET A 24 7.79 7.58 8.43
C MET A 24 8.20 7.95 7.00
N LEU A 25 8.85 9.09 6.81
CA LEU A 25 9.40 9.53 5.51
C LEU A 25 10.40 8.52 4.95
N VAL A 26 11.41 8.15 5.75
CA VAL A 26 12.45 7.21 5.35
C VAL A 26 11.85 5.84 5.07
N PHE A 27 11.01 5.33 5.97
CA PHE A 27 10.39 4.02 5.85
C PHE A 27 9.47 3.91 4.61
N CYS A 28 8.62 4.91 4.38
CA CYS A 28 7.75 4.93 3.19
C CYS A 28 8.55 5.08 1.89
N THR A 29 9.68 5.78 1.92
CA THR A 29 10.60 5.84 0.78
C THR A 29 11.27 4.50 0.51
N ALA A 30 11.72 3.81 1.56
CA ALA A 30 12.28 2.46 1.49
C ALA A 30 11.26 1.45 0.91
N ILE A 31 9.97 1.54 1.29
CA ILE A 31 8.90 0.71 0.70
C ILE A 31 8.80 0.94 -0.81
N ARG A 32 8.73 2.21 -1.25
CA ARG A 32 8.58 2.53 -2.68
C ARG A 32 9.77 2.07 -3.50
N PHE A 33 10.98 2.24 -2.97
CA PHE A 33 12.20 1.73 -3.58
C PHE A 33 12.16 0.20 -3.70
N SER A 34 11.87 -0.48 -2.59
CA SER A 34 11.77 -1.95 -2.55
C SER A 34 10.71 -2.47 -3.51
N PHE A 35 9.57 -1.80 -3.60
CA PHE A 35 8.49 -2.14 -4.52
C PHE A 35 8.96 -2.10 -5.97
N LYS A 36 9.68 -1.04 -6.38
CA LYS A 36 10.24 -0.95 -7.73
C LYS A 36 11.24 -2.09 -8.01
N ARG A 37 12.17 -2.34 -7.09
CA ARG A 37 13.17 -3.42 -7.23
C ARG A 37 12.54 -4.81 -7.31
N LEU A 38 11.50 -5.08 -6.50
CA LEU A 38 10.79 -6.35 -6.53
C LEU A 38 10.01 -6.58 -7.83
N LEU A 39 9.60 -5.52 -8.53
CA LEU A 39 8.95 -5.65 -9.84
C LEU A 39 9.94 -5.93 -10.97
N GLU A 40 11.16 -5.43 -10.87
CA GLU A 40 12.24 -5.71 -11.83
C GLU A 40 12.70 -7.18 -11.74
N GLY A 41 12.65 -7.78 -10.54
CA GLY A 41 12.84 -9.23 -10.36
C GLY A 41 14.30 -9.69 -10.33
N GLU A 42 15.26 -8.76 -10.33
CA GLU A 42 16.70 -9.03 -10.49
C GLU A 42 17.44 -9.31 -9.18
N ILE A 43 16.80 -9.09 -8.01
CA ILE A 43 17.47 -9.09 -6.70
C ILE A 43 16.79 -10.08 -5.75
N LYS A 44 17.57 -10.93 -5.07
CA LYS A 44 17.04 -11.82 -4.04
C LYS A 44 16.55 -11.00 -2.84
N LYS A 45 15.47 -11.46 -2.19
CA LYS A 45 14.85 -10.73 -1.07
C LYS A 45 15.85 -10.34 0.03
N GLY A 46 16.69 -11.28 0.47
CA GLY A 46 17.66 -11.03 1.55
C GLY A 46 18.75 -10.03 1.17
N GLU A 47 19.14 -9.97 -0.10
CA GLU A 47 20.09 -8.96 -0.61
C GLU A 47 19.43 -7.59 -0.67
N LEU A 48 18.18 -7.52 -1.15
CA LEU A 48 17.40 -6.28 -1.15
C LEU A 48 17.21 -5.72 0.27
N GLU A 49 16.97 -6.56 1.27
CA GLU A 49 16.88 -6.15 2.67
C GLU A 49 18.17 -5.47 3.16
N LYS A 50 19.34 -5.99 2.80
CA LYS A 50 20.64 -5.39 3.13
C LYS A 50 20.86 -4.06 2.39
N ILE A 51 20.54 -4.02 1.10
CA ILE A 51 20.63 -2.80 0.27
C ILE A 51 19.74 -1.70 0.87
N VAL A 52 18.50 -2.04 1.24
CA VAL A 52 17.54 -1.10 1.83
C VAL A 52 18.03 -0.61 3.20
N ALA A 53 18.55 -1.51 4.05
CA ALA A 53 19.11 -1.14 5.34
C ALA A 53 20.23 -0.10 5.21
N HIS A 54 21.21 -0.37 4.33
CA HIS A 54 22.33 0.53 4.10
C HIS A 54 21.91 1.84 3.44
N LYS A 55 21.11 1.78 2.35
CA LYS A 55 20.71 2.95 1.57
C LYS A 55 19.87 3.95 2.35
N TYR A 56 19.06 3.49 3.29
CA TYR A 56 18.12 4.31 4.04
C TYR A 56 18.49 4.49 5.51
N ASN A 57 19.67 4.02 5.93
CA ASN A 57 20.09 3.98 7.33
C ASN A 57 18.96 3.45 8.24
N LEU A 58 18.48 2.25 7.91
CA LEU A 58 17.43 1.54 8.65
C LEU A 58 18.03 0.34 9.35
N ASN A 59 17.57 0.04 10.57
CA ASN A 59 17.98 -1.22 11.18
C ASN A 59 17.47 -2.39 10.35
N ILE A 60 18.17 -3.53 10.39
CA ILE A 60 17.87 -4.65 9.48
C ILE A 60 16.41 -5.14 9.60
N ARG A 61 15.78 -5.01 10.77
CA ARG A 61 14.38 -5.38 10.98
C ARG A 61 13.42 -4.38 10.34
N GLN A 62 13.67 -3.08 10.45
CA GLN A 62 12.93 -2.03 9.73
C GLN A 62 13.05 -2.22 8.22
N ALA A 63 14.25 -2.50 7.71
CA ALA A 63 14.47 -2.78 6.29
C ALA A 63 13.69 -4.02 5.82
N LYS A 64 13.74 -5.12 6.59
CA LYS A 64 12.91 -6.32 6.38
C LYS A 64 11.42 -6.01 6.29
N ASP A 65 10.92 -5.14 7.16
CA ASP A 65 9.51 -4.78 7.21
C ASP A 65 9.12 -3.84 6.05
N ALA A 66 10.01 -2.96 5.61
CA ALA A 66 9.79 -2.15 4.41
C ALA A 66 9.73 -3.02 3.14
N VAL A 67 10.67 -3.96 2.98
CA VAL A 67 10.69 -4.91 1.86
C VAL A 67 9.46 -5.82 1.89
N GLU A 68 9.09 -6.33 3.07
CA GLU A 68 7.89 -7.15 3.20
C GLU A 68 6.63 -6.35 2.87
N SER A 69 6.49 -5.11 3.33
CA SER A 69 5.35 -4.25 3.01
C SER A 69 5.21 -4.00 1.50
N ALA A 70 6.34 -3.80 0.81
CA ALA A 70 6.37 -3.71 -0.64
C ALA A 70 5.92 -5.01 -1.32
N ARG A 71 6.44 -6.16 -0.87
CA ARG A 71 6.05 -7.50 -1.37
C ARG A 71 4.56 -7.76 -1.17
N GLN A 72 4.02 -7.49 0.01
CA GLN A 72 2.60 -7.65 0.33
C GLN A 72 1.72 -6.76 -0.53
N THR A 73 2.18 -5.55 -0.85
CA THR A 73 1.49 -4.66 -1.79
C THR A 73 1.40 -5.32 -3.18
N ILE A 74 2.50 -5.91 -3.69
CA ILE A 74 2.48 -6.61 -4.98
C ILE A 74 1.52 -7.80 -4.97
N VAL A 75 1.56 -8.62 -3.91
CA VAL A 75 0.67 -9.78 -3.74
C VAL A 75 -0.79 -9.35 -3.76
N SER A 76 -1.15 -8.37 -2.92
CA SER A 76 -2.51 -7.83 -2.84
C SER A 76 -3.01 -7.31 -4.19
N GLN A 77 -2.13 -6.68 -4.99
CA GLN A 77 -2.52 -6.15 -6.30
C GLN A 77 -2.72 -7.23 -7.36
N ARG A 78 -1.97 -8.33 -7.28
CA ARG A 78 -2.19 -9.52 -8.12
C ARG A 78 -3.51 -10.20 -7.78
N GLU A 79 -3.88 -10.27 -6.51
CA GLU A 79 -5.18 -10.80 -6.07
C GLU A 79 -6.32 -9.90 -6.52
N LEU A 80 -6.21 -8.59 -6.26
CA LEU A 80 -7.20 -7.60 -6.66
C LEU A 80 -7.40 -7.56 -8.19
N LEU A 81 -6.35 -7.82 -8.97
CA LEU A 81 -6.44 -7.93 -10.43
C LEU A 81 -7.35 -9.11 -10.85
N LYS A 82 -7.20 -10.27 -10.21
CA LYS A 82 -8.05 -11.45 -10.46
C LYS A 82 -9.50 -11.18 -10.08
N GLU A 83 -9.73 -10.65 -8.89
CA GLU A 83 -11.07 -10.29 -8.42
C GLU A 83 -11.75 -9.29 -9.35
N ASN A 84 -11.02 -8.27 -9.80
CA ASN A 84 -11.53 -7.29 -10.74
C ASN A 84 -11.89 -7.92 -12.10
N ARG A 85 -11.04 -8.80 -12.63
CA ARG A 85 -11.33 -9.55 -13.86
C ARG A 85 -12.64 -10.33 -13.72
N ASP A 86 -12.79 -11.09 -12.63
CA ASP A 86 -13.97 -11.93 -12.41
C ASP A 86 -15.24 -11.08 -12.21
N ASN A 87 -15.13 -9.98 -11.47
CA ASN A 87 -16.23 -9.03 -11.29
C ASN A 87 -16.67 -8.41 -12.62
N TYR A 88 -15.74 -8.03 -13.50
CA TYR A 88 -16.08 -7.49 -14.81
C TYR A 88 -16.63 -8.55 -15.76
N LYS A 89 -16.14 -9.80 -15.70
CA LYS A 89 -16.72 -10.93 -16.44
C LYS A 89 -18.19 -11.14 -16.07
N LYS A 90 -18.51 -11.17 -14.78
CA LYS A 90 -19.91 -11.23 -14.29
C LYS A 90 -20.74 -10.06 -14.82
N LYS A 91 -20.22 -8.82 -14.75
CA LYS A 91 -20.89 -7.61 -15.24
C LYS A 91 -21.13 -7.60 -16.76
N VAL A 92 -20.24 -8.20 -17.54
CA VAL A 92 -20.41 -8.39 -19.00
C VAL A 92 -21.55 -9.38 -19.25
N ASN A 93 -21.49 -10.55 -18.63
CA ASN A 93 -22.49 -11.60 -18.79
C ASN A 93 -23.91 -11.12 -18.45
N VAL A 94 -24.06 -10.29 -17.40
CA VAL A 94 -25.37 -9.71 -17.03
C VAL A 94 -25.94 -8.83 -18.15
N ILE A 95 -25.12 -7.98 -18.77
CA ILE A 95 -25.61 -7.12 -19.86
C ILE A 95 -25.89 -7.94 -21.12
N GLU A 96 -25.06 -8.93 -21.43
CA GLU A 96 -25.30 -9.83 -22.57
C GLU A 96 -26.63 -10.57 -22.42
N LYS A 97 -26.96 -11.04 -21.21
CA LYS A 97 -28.29 -11.61 -20.91
C LYS A 97 -29.41 -10.60 -21.07
N GLN A 98 -29.23 -9.36 -20.59
CA GLN A 98 -30.24 -8.30 -20.75
C GLN A 98 -30.52 -8.00 -22.23
N LEU A 99 -29.47 -7.91 -23.06
CA LEU A 99 -29.58 -7.61 -24.50
C LEU A 99 -30.30 -8.69 -25.32
N LYS A 100 -30.48 -9.90 -24.78
CA LYS A 100 -31.27 -10.97 -25.41
C LYS A 100 -32.79 -10.77 -25.28
N ASN A 101 -33.25 -9.79 -24.50
CA ASN A 101 -34.67 -9.52 -24.36
C ASN A 101 -35.20 -8.74 -25.58
N ASP A 102 -36.14 -9.33 -26.32
CA ASP A 102 -36.70 -8.74 -27.54
C ASP A 102 -37.60 -7.54 -27.27
N LYS A 103 -38.16 -7.40 -26.06
CA LYS A 103 -39.03 -6.29 -25.63
C LYS A 103 -38.26 -5.00 -25.29
N LEU A 104 -36.96 -4.94 -25.58
CA LEU A 104 -36.12 -3.77 -25.29
C LEU A 104 -36.33 -2.65 -26.30
N SER A 105 -36.72 -1.46 -25.82
CA SER A 105 -36.67 -0.22 -26.60
C SER A 105 -35.27 0.03 -27.18
N GLN A 106 -35.23 0.59 -28.39
CA GLN A 106 -33.99 0.86 -29.12
C GLN A 106 -33.01 1.74 -28.34
N ASN A 107 -33.49 2.78 -27.65
CA ASN A 107 -32.65 3.67 -26.83
C ASN A 107 -31.98 2.90 -25.68
N LYS A 108 -32.73 2.02 -25.01
CA LYS A 108 -32.21 1.18 -23.93
C LYS A 108 -31.21 0.15 -24.46
N ARG A 109 -31.48 -0.44 -25.62
CA ARG A 109 -30.56 -1.36 -26.31
C ARG A 109 -29.23 -0.68 -26.64
N ASN A 110 -29.26 0.54 -27.18
CA ASN A 110 -28.07 1.34 -27.49
C ASN A 110 -27.27 1.70 -26.23
N ALA A 111 -27.93 2.14 -25.16
CA ALA A 111 -27.29 2.43 -23.88
C ALA A 111 -26.60 1.18 -23.28
N LEU A 112 -27.27 0.01 -23.36
CA LEU A 112 -26.71 -1.26 -22.91
C LEU A 112 -25.51 -1.69 -23.76
N LYS A 113 -25.56 -1.52 -25.09
CA LYS A 113 -24.41 -1.79 -25.98
C LYS A 113 -23.20 -0.93 -25.63
N SER A 114 -23.38 0.39 -25.42
CA SER A 114 -22.29 1.29 -24.99
C SER A 114 -21.72 0.89 -23.63
N LYS A 115 -22.59 0.50 -22.69
CA LYS A 115 -22.17 0.02 -21.36
C LYS A 115 -21.43 -1.33 -21.44
N LEU A 116 -21.86 -2.23 -22.32
CA LEU A 116 -21.21 -3.51 -22.59
C LEU A 116 -19.81 -3.28 -23.13
N ASP A 117 -19.66 -2.44 -24.15
CA ASP A 117 -18.35 -2.09 -24.73
C ASP A 117 -17.38 -1.58 -23.67
N LYS A 118 -17.79 -0.61 -22.85
CA LYS A 118 -16.96 -0.09 -21.73
C LYS A 118 -16.52 -1.19 -20.77
N ARG A 119 -17.42 -2.14 -20.45
CA ARG A 119 -17.11 -3.28 -19.56
C ARG A 119 -16.20 -4.31 -20.22
N LYS A 120 -16.38 -4.61 -21.50
CA LYS A 120 -15.52 -5.50 -22.28
C LYS A 120 -14.11 -4.93 -22.40
N ARG A 121 -13.95 -3.64 -22.72
CA ARG A 121 -12.66 -2.95 -22.71
C ARG A 121 -11.96 -3.05 -21.36
N ARG A 122 -12.71 -2.85 -20.27
CA ARG A 122 -12.13 -2.94 -18.92
C ARG A 122 -11.78 -4.37 -18.53
N LEU A 123 -12.57 -5.36 -18.92
CA LEU A 123 -12.26 -6.79 -18.75
C LEU A 123 -10.97 -7.16 -19.50
N ALA A 124 -10.86 -6.77 -20.78
CA ALA A 124 -9.69 -7.00 -21.61
C ALA A 124 -8.43 -6.34 -21.01
N TYR A 125 -8.58 -5.12 -20.47
CA TYR A 125 -7.49 -4.44 -19.77
C TYR A 125 -6.96 -5.24 -18.57
N PHE A 126 -7.83 -5.82 -17.74
CA PHE A 126 -7.38 -6.67 -16.63
C PHE A 126 -6.77 -7.99 -17.14
N GLN A 127 -7.37 -8.60 -18.15
CA GLN A 127 -6.87 -9.85 -18.74
C GLN A 127 -5.45 -9.66 -19.29
N LYS A 128 -5.19 -8.57 -20.02
CA LYS A 128 -3.85 -8.21 -20.51
C LYS A 128 -2.80 -8.17 -19.40
N HIS A 129 -3.12 -7.62 -18.23
CA HIS A 129 -2.19 -7.58 -17.11
C HIS A 129 -1.92 -8.97 -16.53
N ILE A 130 -2.94 -9.82 -16.45
CA ILE A 130 -2.80 -11.22 -16.00
C ILE A 130 -1.91 -12.00 -16.97
N ASP A 131 -2.19 -11.92 -18.27
CA ASP A 131 -1.48 -12.65 -19.32
C ASP A 131 0.01 -12.25 -19.35
N ASN A 132 0.27 -10.95 -19.25
CA ASN A 132 1.64 -10.41 -19.22
C ASN A 132 2.33 -10.55 -17.85
N LYS A 133 1.68 -11.17 -16.84
CA LYS A 133 2.18 -11.31 -15.46
C LYS A 133 2.58 -9.96 -14.81
N THR A 134 1.92 -8.88 -15.21
CA THR A 134 2.12 -7.53 -14.68
C THR A 134 1.05 -7.17 -13.67
N ILE A 135 1.27 -6.07 -12.93
CA ILE A 135 0.25 -5.49 -12.05
C ILE A 135 -0.23 -4.15 -12.62
N LEU A 136 -1.36 -3.68 -12.11
CA LEU A 136 -1.84 -2.33 -12.41
C LEU A 136 -0.87 -1.27 -11.87
N PRO A 137 -0.79 -0.10 -12.53
CA PRO A 137 -0.09 1.05 -11.96
C PRO A 137 -0.64 1.40 -10.57
N ILE A 138 0.27 1.58 -9.62
CA ILE A 138 -0.06 1.93 -8.23
C ILE A 138 0.30 3.38 -7.94
N THR A 139 -0.54 4.02 -7.15
CA THR A 139 -0.28 5.34 -6.56
C THR A 139 -0.12 5.21 -5.05
N PHE A 140 1.08 5.48 -4.54
CA PHE A 140 1.31 5.68 -3.10
C PHE A 140 0.71 7.03 -2.67
N GLY A 141 0.01 7.10 -1.53
CA GLY A 141 -0.70 8.31 -1.06
C GLY A 141 -2.14 8.47 -1.54
N THR A 142 -2.75 7.41 -2.08
CA THR A 142 -4.12 7.38 -2.65
C THR A 142 -4.26 8.07 -4.01
N LYS A 143 -5.13 7.48 -4.84
CA LYS A 143 -5.50 8.04 -6.15
C LYS A 143 -6.19 9.40 -6.03
N LYS A 144 -7.02 9.60 -4.98
CA LYS A 144 -7.75 10.85 -4.74
C LYS A 144 -6.78 12.01 -4.56
N MET A 145 -5.77 11.84 -3.71
CA MET A 145 -4.78 12.89 -3.45
C MET A 145 -3.88 13.14 -4.66
N PHE A 146 -3.50 12.10 -5.40
CA PHE A 146 -2.76 12.27 -6.66
C PHE A 146 -3.52 13.12 -7.68
N ILE A 147 -4.82 12.84 -7.88
CA ILE A 147 -5.66 13.64 -8.78
C ILE A 147 -5.76 15.09 -8.29
N LYS A 148 -5.94 15.32 -6.98
CA LYS A 148 -5.92 16.68 -6.41
C LYS A 148 -4.60 17.38 -6.69
N ARG A 149 -3.46 16.70 -6.52
CA ARG A 149 -2.13 17.24 -6.79
C ARG A 149 -1.95 17.62 -8.26
N CYS A 150 -2.41 16.78 -9.20
CA CYS A 150 -2.38 17.07 -10.64
C CYS A 150 -3.23 18.29 -11.01
N LYS A 151 -4.32 18.54 -10.27
CA LYS A 151 -5.20 19.70 -10.47
C LYS A 151 -4.74 20.97 -9.75
N GLY A 152 -3.58 20.94 -9.05
CA GLY A 152 -3.11 22.07 -8.26
C GLY A 152 -3.93 22.36 -7.00
N LEU A 153 -4.80 21.44 -6.57
CA LEU A 153 -5.71 21.64 -5.42
C LEU A 153 -5.06 21.35 -4.06
N ILE A 154 -3.85 20.80 -4.06
CA ILE A 154 -3.04 20.58 -2.87
C ILE A 154 -1.58 20.90 -3.19
N SER A 155 -0.86 21.34 -2.17
CA SER A 155 0.57 21.59 -2.22
C SER A 155 1.39 20.30 -2.42
N ASN A 156 2.65 20.47 -2.79
CA ASN A 156 3.60 19.36 -2.86
C ASN A 156 3.87 18.76 -1.47
N GLU A 157 3.81 19.58 -0.42
CA GLU A 157 4.02 19.15 0.96
C GLU A 157 2.86 18.27 1.44
N GLU A 158 1.61 18.69 1.27
CA GLU A 158 0.43 17.87 1.57
C GLU A 158 0.47 16.53 0.83
N TRP A 159 0.91 16.55 -0.44
CA TRP A 159 1.10 15.32 -1.21
C TRP A 159 2.20 14.42 -0.62
N LYS A 160 3.34 14.99 -0.23
CA LYS A 160 4.42 14.25 0.45
C LYS A 160 3.94 13.66 1.78
N ASN A 161 3.26 14.44 2.61
CA ASN A 161 2.75 14.01 3.92
C ASN A 161 1.79 12.83 3.77
N CYS A 162 0.85 12.90 2.83
CA CYS A 162 -0.07 11.78 2.55
C CYS A 162 0.64 10.50 2.10
N ARG A 163 1.80 10.60 1.46
CA ARG A 163 2.60 9.44 1.01
C ARG A 163 3.54 8.88 2.07
N ASN A 164 3.80 9.64 3.13
CA ASN A 164 4.90 9.45 4.06
C ASN A 164 4.43 9.43 5.51
N ASN A 165 3.20 8.94 5.76
CA ASN A 165 2.53 9.00 7.05
C ASN A 165 2.37 7.60 7.68
N ARG A 166 3.28 6.67 7.37
CA ARG A 166 3.18 5.30 7.87
C ARG A 166 4.53 4.75 8.28
N LEU A 167 4.56 4.21 9.48
CA LEU A 167 5.58 3.28 9.97
C LEU A 167 4.89 1.96 10.30
N TYR A 168 5.59 0.85 10.07
CA TYR A 168 5.09 -0.49 10.39
C TYR A 168 6.24 -1.35 10.88
N SER A 169 5.96 -2.18 11.88
CA SER A 169 6.93 -3.11 12.44
C SER A 169 6.27 -4.45 12.77
N ARG A 170 6.94 -5.56 12.45
CA ARG A 170 6.46 -6.92 12.76
C ARG A 170 7.06 -7.46 14.05
N GLY A 171 6.18 -8.05 14.87
CA GLY A 171 6.59 -8.92 15.97
C GLY A 171 7.21 -10.21 15.47
N ASP A 172 8.08 -10.78 16.30
CA ASP A 172 8.78 -12.04 16.05
C ASP A 172 8.65 -12.91 17.31
N LYS A 173 7.98 -14.06 17.16
CA LYS A 173 7.71 -14.98 18.26
C LYS A 173 9.00 -15.46 18.93
N THR A 174 10.06 -15.65 18.16
CA THR A 174 11.37 -16.09 18.68
C THR A 174 12.05 -15.00 19.52
N LYS A 175 11.64 -13.74 19.37
CA LYS A 175 12.15 -12.58 20.10
C LYS A 175 11.14 -12.05 21.12
N LYS A 176 10.18 -12.87 21.53
CA LYS A 176 9.14 -12.55 22.53
C LYS A 176 8.32 -11.29 22.18
N GLY A 177 8.13 -10.97 20.90
CA GLY A 177 7.31 -9.84 20.47
C GLY A 177 8.02 -8.93 19.46
N ASN A 178 7.70 -7.63 19.51
CA ASN A 178 8.25 -6.64 18.58
C ASN A 178 9.37 -5.83 19.26
N PRO A 179 10.64 -6.00 18.89
CA PRO A 179 11.72 -5.27 19.54
C PRO A 179 11.86 -3.82 19.06
N ASN A 180 11.25 -3.45 17.93
CA ASN A 180 11.37 -2.10 17.34
C ASN A 180 10.22 -1.17 17.71
N LEU A 181 9.09 -1.70 18.18
CA LEU A 181 7.88 -0.96 18.45
C LEU A 181 7.11 -1.66 19.58
N ARG A 182 7.12 -1.08 20.79
CA ARG A 182 6.55 -1.67 22.00
C ARG A 182 5.63 -0.70 22.70
N VAL A 183 4.54 -1.22 23.27
CA VAL A 183 3.76 -0.50 24.28
C VAL A 183 4.34 -0.88 25.64
N VAL A 184 4.79 0.11 26.41
CA VAL A 184 5.35 -0.09 27.74
C VAL A 184 4.49 0.67 28.76
N ILE A 185 4.32 0.09 29.95
CA ILE A 185 3.56 0.72 31.03
C ILE A 185 4.55 1.16 32.11
N ASN A 186 4.55 2.45 32.44
CA ASN A 186 5.37 3.01 33.50
C ASN A 186 4.50 3.93 34.37
N SER A 187 4.48 3.67 35.68
CA SER A 187 3.66 4.41 36.67
C SER A 187 2.19 4.61 36.26
N GLY A 188 1.56 3.55 35.75
CA GLY A 188 0.15 3.58 35.29
C GLY A 188 -0.10 4.25 33.94
N MET A 189 0.92 4.87 33.34
CA MET A 189 0.84 5.47 32.01
C MET A 189 1.39 4.53 30.93
N SER A 190 0.77 4.55 29.75
CA SER A 190 1.21 3.78 28.59
C SER A 190 2.06 4.65 27.66
N PHE A 191 3.20 4.14 27.24
CA PHE A 191 4.12 4.79 26.31
C PHE A 191 4.34 3.90 25.08
N LEU A 192 4.58 4.54 23.94
CA LEU A 192 5.05 3.86 22.74
C LEU A 192 6.57 4.01 22.65
N GLU A 193 7.28 2.91 22.88
CA GLU A 193 8.72 2.85 22.69
C GLU A 193 9.03 2.46 21.25
N ILE A 194 9.90 3.24 20.61
CA ILE A 194 10.32 3.04 19.23
C ILE A 194 11.84 2.96 19.18
N SER A 195 12.38 1.87 18.63
CA SER A 195 13.82 1.74 18.44
C SER A 195 14.29 2.55 17.24
N ILE A 196 15.26 3.44 17.50
CA ILE A 196 15.99 4.20 16.49
C ILE A 196 17.42 3.66 16.37
N LEU A 197 18.11 3.98 15.27
CA LEU A 197 19.50 3.57 15.05
C LEU A 197 20.52 4.43 15.80
N GLU A 198 20.14 5.65 16.16
CA GLU A 198 20.99 6.53 16.95
C GLU A 198 21.23 5.91 18.31
N LYS A 199 22.50 5.73 18.68
CA LYS A 199 22.86 5.35 20.05
C LYS A 199 22.45 6.50 20.96
N THR A 200 21.62 6.21 21.96
CA THR A 200 21.46 7.11 23.10
C THR A 200 22.85 7.27 23.72
N LYS A 201 23.37 8.51 23.78
CA LYS A 201 24.47 8.80 24.71
C LYS A 201 23.87 8.60 26.11
N LEU A 202 24.28 7.53 26.78
CA LEU A 202 24.04 7.33 28.20
C LEU A 202 24.84 8.38 28.98
#